data_AF-A0A1A8I2F8-F1
#
_entry.id   AF-A0A1A8I2F8-F1
#
_cell.length_a   1.000
_cell.length_b   1.000
_cell.length_c   1.000
_cell.angle_alpha   90.00
_cell.angle_beta   90.00
_cell.angle_gamma   90.00
#
_symmetry.space_group_name_H-M   'P 1'
#
loop_
_entity.id
_entity.type
_entity.pdbx_description
1 polymer ?
#
loop_
_entity_poly.entity_id
_entity_poly.type
_entity_poly.pdbx_seq_one_letter_code
_entity_poly.pdbx_strand_id
1 'polypeptide(L)'
;MEQVYRVPFEHNSERVKELRYNYVQRVLELETAAVEHQFIFIDEVGFNLTKRRKRGRNIIGQRAIVEVPGQRGGNITMCAALGYHGIIHHHATLGPYNSAHLIPFLDPYTTHSFHQT
;
A
#
# COMPACT_ATOMS: atom_id res chain seq x y z
N MET A 1 -21.01 -8.63 -22.16
CA MET A 1 -20.00 -7.58 -22.42
C MET A 1 -18.88 -7.78 -21.42
N GLU A 2 -17.70 -8.19 -21.87
CA GLU A 2 -16.51 -8.28 -21.04
C GLU A 2 -15.81 -6.93 -20.96
N GLN A 3 -15.26 -6.62 -19.79
CA GLN A 3 -14.54 -5.38 -19.55
C GLN A 3 -13.12 -5.53 -20.12
N VAL A 4 -12.71 -4.60 -20.99
CA VAL A 4 -11.34 -4.55 -21.51
C VAL A 4 -10.39 -4.21 -20.36
N TYR A 5 -9.65 -5.20 -19.88
CA TYR A 5 -8.61 -5.00 -18.87
C TYR A 5 -7.35 -4.46 -19.53
N ARG A 6 -6.97 -3.23 -19.19
CA ARG A 6 -5.71 -2.64 -19.63
C ARG A 6 -4.60 -3.13 -18.72
N VAL A 7 -3.89 -4.17 -19.13
CA VAL A 7 -2.63 -4.58 -18.49
C VAL A 7 -1.54 -3.61 -18.97
N PRO A 8 -0.81 -2.92 -18.09
CA PRO A 8 0.40 -2.22 -18.52
C PRO A 8 1.39 -3.25 -19.05
N PHE A 9 1.64 -3.24 -20.36
CA PHE A 9 2.48 -4.23 -21.03
C PHE A 9 3.87 -4.33 -20.38
N GLU A 10 4.43 -3.18 -19.97
CA GLU A 10 5.74 -3.09 -19.35
C GLU A 10 5.86 -3.88 -18.03
N HIS A 11 4.78 -3.95 -17.24
CA HIS A 11 4.79 -4.65 -15.95
C HIS A 11 5.06 -6.15 -16.08
N ASN A 12 4.78 -6.73 -17.25
CA ASN A 12 5.02 -8.13 -17.55
C ASN A 12 5.95 -8.32 -18.75
N SER A 13 6.75 -7.30 -19.07
CA SER A 13 7.84 -7.45 -20.04
C SER A 13 8.86 -8.49 -19.54
N GLU A 14 9.55 -9.16 -20.48
CA GLU A 14 10.57 -10.16 -20.13
C GLU A 14 11.64 -9.59 -19.21
N ARG A 15 12.08 -8.34 -19.46
CA ARG A 15 13.00 -7.61 -18.58
C ARG A 15 12.47 -7.50 -17.14
N VAL A 16 11.20 -7.15 -16.94
CA VAL A 16 10.63 -7.01 -15.58
C VAL A 16 10.46 -8.37 -14.92
N LYS A 17 10.12 -9.42 -15.68
CA LYS A 17 10.07 -10.80 -15.15
C LYS A 17 11.45 -11.26 -14.69
N GLU A 18 12.49 -10.99 -15.48
CA GLU A 18 13.88 -11.32 -15.12
C GLU A 18 14.33 -10.56 -13.86
N LEU A 19 14.00 -9.26 -13.75
CA LEU A 19 14.26 -8.50 -12.52
C LEU A 19 13.56 -9.08 -11.29
N ARG A 20 12.30 -9.49 -11.42
CA ARG A 20 11.57 -10.16 -10.33
C ARG A 20 12.19 -11.51 -9.98
N TYR A 21 12.60 -12.29 -10.98
CA TYR A 21 13.29 -13.57 -10.76
C TYR A 21 14.58 -13.36 -9.97
N ASN A 22 15.45 -12.44 -10.42
CA ASN A 22 16.71 -12.13 -9.74
C ASN A 22 16.50 -11.60 -8.32
N TYR A 23 15.49 -10.75 -8.11
CA TYR A 23 15.12 -10.28 -6.78
C TYR A 23 14.72 -11.43 -5.84
N VAL A 24 13.86 -12.34 -6.31
CA VAL A 24 13.44 -13.51 -5.51
C VAL A 24 14.63 -14.40 -5.18
N GLN A 25 15.52 -14.68 -6.13
CA GLN A 25 16.74 -15.45 -5.84
C GLN A 25 17.56 -14.79 -4.72
N ARG A 26 17.73 -13.47 -4.78
CA ARG A 26 18.46 -12.73 -3.74
C ARG A 26 17.79 -12.79 -2.37
N VAL A 27 16.46 -12.72 -2.31
CA VAL A 27 15.72 -12.85 -1.04
C VAL A 27 15.90 -14.25 -0.45
N LEU A 28 15.81 -15.30 -1.27
CA LEU A 28 16.02 -16.69 -0.82
C LEU A 28 17.46 -16.93 -0.31
N GLU A 29 18.47 -16.31 -0.93
CA GLU A 29 19.85 -16.34 -0.43
C GLU A 29 19.97 -15.68 0.95
N LEU A 30 19.26 -14.56 1.18
CA LEU A 30 19.25 -13.89 2.49
C LEU A 30 18.54 -14.75 3.53
N GLU A 31 17.44 -15.42 3.19
CA GLU A 31 16.74 -16.33 4.12
C GLU A 31 17.59 -17.54 4.53
N THR A 32 18.48 -18.00 3.65
CA THR A 32 19.36 -19.15 3.91
C THR A 32 20.72 -18.77 4.52
N ALA A 33 21.00 -17.47 4.65
CA ALA A 33 22.23 -16.99 5.26
C ALA A 33 22.29 -17.35 6.75
N ALA A 34 23.51 -17.59 7.26
CA ALA A 34 23.72 -17.88 8.69
C ALA A 34 23.47 -16.68 9.62
N VAL A 35 23.23 -15.49 9.05
CA VAL A 35 22.94 -14.25 9.79
C VAL A 35 21.43 -14.04 9.79
N GLU A 36 20.85 -13.78 10.96
CA GLU A 36 19.45 -13.41 11.06
C GLU A 36 19.22 -12.03 10.44
N HIS A 37 18.35 -11.97 9.43
CA HIS A 37 17.96 -10.73 8.78
C HIS A 37 16.58 -10.26 9.26
N GLN A 38 16.50 -9.00 9.69
CA GLN A 38 15.22 -8.36 9.98
C GLN A 38 14.69 -7.66 8.72
N PHE A 39 13.50 -8.06 8.28
CA PHE A 39 12.81 -7.42 7.16
C PHE A 39 11.75 -6.43 7.66
N ILE A 40 11.78 -5.21 7.12
CA ILE A 40 10.76 -4.19 7.33
C ILE A 40 10.16 -3.85 5.96
N PHE A 41 8.88 -4.13 5.79
CA PHE A 41 8.12 -3.83 4.58
C PHE A 41 7.43 -2.49 4.73
N ILE A 42 7.64 -1.58 3.78
CA ILE A 42 7.06 -0.25 3.80
C ILE A 42 6.20 -0.07 2.55
N ASP A 43 4.97 0.37 2.73
CA ASP A 43 4.06 0.65 1.62
C ASP A 43 3.12 1.83 1.92
N GLU A 44 2.54 2.39 0.85
CA GLU A 44 1.58 3.48 0.87
C GLU A 44 0.21 3.01 0.36
N VAL A 45 -0.86 3.37 1.08
CA VAL A 45 -2.23 3.08 0.69
C VAL A 45 -3.13 4.32 0.74
N GLY A 46 -3.92 4.50 -0.31
CA GLY A 46 -4.92 5.57 -0.43
C GLY A 46 -6.33 5.12 -0.07
N PHE A 47 -6.98 5.84 0.84
CA PHE A 47 -8.38 5.70 1.23
C PHE A 47 -9.20 6.88 0.72
N ASN A 48 -10.03 6.64 -0.29
CA ASN A 48 -11.02 7.61 -0.72
C ASN A 48 -12.23 7.57 0.23
N LEU A 49 -12.40 8.60 1.06
CA LEU A 49 -13.48 8.67 2.05
C LEU A 49 -14.88 8.74 1.41
N THR A 50 -14.96 9.19 0.16
CA THR A 50 -16.21 9.20 -0.62
C THR A 50 -16.49 7.90 -1.35
N LYS A 51 -15.56 6.93 -1.31
CA LYS A 51 -15.78 5.62 -1.92
C LYS A 51 -16.88 4.91 -1.15
N ARG A 52 -18.06 4.85 -1.78
CA ARG A 52 -19.26 4.19 -1.27
C ARG A 52 -19.69 3.08 -2.23
N ARG A 53 -20.54 2.17 -1.75
CA ARG A 53 -21.21 1.19 -2.61
C ARG A 53 -22.11 1.93 -3.60
N LYS A 54 -21.98 1.62 -4.90
CA LYS A 54 -22.80 2.22 -5.97
C LYS A 54 -24.21 1.64 -6.08
N ARG A 55 -24.48 0.51 -5.40
CA ARG A 55 -25.76 -0.21 -5.48
C ARG A 55 -26.34 -0.34 -4.07
N GLY A 56 -27.55 0.16 -3.89
CA GLY A 56 -28.37 -0.05 -2.69
C GLY A 56 -29.29 -1.27 -2.85
N ARG A 57 -29.94 -1.66 -1.76
CA ARG A 57 -31.04 -2.63 -1.76
C ARG A 57 -32.27 -1.93 -1.19
N ASN A 58 -33.42 -2.14 -1.82
CA ASN A 58 -34.72 -1.72 -1.29
C ASN A 58 -35.78 -2.75 -1.68
N ILE A 59 -36.97 -2.62 -1.10
CA ILE A 59 -38.17 -3.38 -1.47
C ILE A 59 -38.43 -3.21 -2.97
N ILE A 60 -38.87 -4.29 -3.63
CA ILE A 60 -39.20 -4.28 -5.06
C ILE A 60 -40.24 -3.18 -5.33
N GLY A 61 -39.99 -2.37 -6.37
CA GLY A 61 -40.83 -1.23 -6.73
C GLY A 61 -40.49 0.07 -5.98
N GLN A 62 -39.55 0.04 -5.02
CA GLN A 62 -39.12 1.24 -4.29
C GLN A 62 -37.69 1.66 -4.65
N ARG A 63 -37.47 2.97 -4.70
CA ARG A 63 -36.14 3.55 -4.99
C ARG A 63 -35.22 3.40 -3.77
N ALA A 64 -34.02 2.84 -3.96
CA ALA A 64 -32.99 2.89 -2.92
C ALA A 64 -32.35 4.30 -2.91
N ILE A 65 -32.52 5.04 -1.82
CA ILE A 65 -32.01 6.42 -1.65
C ILE A 65 -31.06 6.43 -0.45
N VAL A 66 -29.94 7.14 -0.58
CA VAL A 66 -29.02 7.41 0.52
C VAL A 66 -28.72 8.91 0.53
N GLU A 67 -28.77 9.52 1.72
CA GLU A 67 -28.35 10.91 1.90
C GLU A 67 -26.82 10.96 1.97
N VAL A 68 -26.23 11.89 1.21
CA VAL A 68 -24.78 12.09 1.17
C VAL A 68 -24.46 13.54 1.45
N PRO A 69 -23.33 13.84 2.12
CA PRO A 69 -22.85 15.20 2.28
C PRO A 69 -22.66 15.89 0.91
N GLY A 70 -22.98 17.18 0.83
CA GLY A 70 -22.82 17.96 -0.41
C GLY A 70 -21.36 18.18 -0.82
N GLN A 71 -20.42 18.08 0.14
CA GLN A 71 -18.97 18.18 -0.11
C GLN A 71 -18.36 16.80 -0.31
N ARG A 72 -17.45 16.68 -1.29
CA ARG A 72 -16.63 15.48 -1.45
C ARG A 72 -15.58 15.47 -0.33
N GLY A 73 -15.61 14.43 0.50
CA GLY A 73 -14.52 14.19 1.46
C GLY A 73 -13.17 14.02 0.75
N GLY A 74 -12.08 14.35 1.46
CA GLY A 74 -10.72 14.17 0.94
C GLY A 74 -10.30 12.70 0.79
N ASN A 75 -9.16 12.48 0.17
CA ASN A 75 -8.46 11.20 0.23
C ASN A 75 -7.56 11.21 1.45
N ILE A 76 -7.61 10.16 2.27
CA ILE A 76 -6.58 9.90 3.27
C ILE A 76 -5.54 9.02 2.61
N THR A 77 -4.27 9.30 2.85
CA THR A 77 -3.18 8.44 2.43
C THR A 77 -2.39 8.02 3.66
N MET A 78 -2.10 6.73 3.77
CA MET A 78 -1.39 6.15 4.90
C MET A 78 -0.14 5.43 4.40
N CYS A 79 1.01 5.74 4.98
CA CYS A 79 2.21 4.93 4.85
C CYS A 79 2.38 4.08 6.11
N ALA A 80 2.74 2.82 5.96
CA ALA A 80 2.94 1.89 7.07
C ALA A 80 4.20 1.05 6.87
N ALA A 81 4.89 0.78 7.97
CA ALA A 81 6.03 -0.11 8.07
C ALA A 81 5.64 -1.34 8.87
N LEU A 82 5.84 -2.52 8.30
CA LEU A 82 5.49 -3.82 8.85
C LEU A 82 6.76 -4.64 9.08
N GLY A 83 6.97 -5.09 10.31
CA GLY A 83 7.98 -6.10 10.63
C GLY A 83 7.36 -7.46 10.91
N TYR A 84 8.20 -8.40 11.32
CA TYR A 84 7.78 -9.77 11.66
C TYR A 84 6.67 -9.82 12.73
N HIS A 85 6.71 -8.93 13.72
CA HIS A 85 5.76 -8.88 14.84
C HIS A 85 4.54 -7.98 14.58
N GLY A 86 4.40 -7.43 13.37
CA GLY A 86 3.30 -6.53 13.01
C GLY A 86 3.75 -5.11 12.67
N ILE A 87 2.84 -4.15 12.81
CA ILE A 87 3.05 -2.76 12.39
C ILE A 87 4.02 -2.08 13.35
N ILE A 88 5.13 -1.58 12.80
CA ILE A 88 6.18 -0.86 13.54
C ILE A 88 5.87 0.64 13.58
N HIS A 89 5.44 1.20 12.46
CA HIS A 89 5.16 2.63 12.31
C HIS A 89 4.07 2.84 11.27
N HIS A 90 3.25 3.87 11.45
CA HIS A 90 2.27 4.29 10.46
C HIS A 90 2.06 5.80 10.55
N HIS A 91 1.81 6.42 9.39
CA HIS A 91 1.52 7.84 9.29
C HIS A 91 0.42 8.06 8.26
N ALA A 92 -0.68 8.69 8.70
CA ALA A 92 -1.82 9.01 7.85
C ALA A 92 -1.94 10.53 7.67
N THR A 93 -2.13 10.96 6.44
CA THR A 93 -2.30 12.37 6.07
C THR A 93 -3.49 12.55 5.14
N LEU A 94 -4.08 13.75 5.12
CA LEU A 94 -5.07 14.14 4.12
C LEU A 94 -4.35 14.60 2.85
N GLY A 95 -4.73 14.02 1.72
CA GLY A 95 -4.15 14.34 0.42
C GLY A 95 -2.97 13.46 0.05
N PRO A 96 -2.16 13.88 -0.93
CA PRO A 96 -1.04 13.09 -1.46
C PRO A 96 0.05 12.82 -0.44
N TYR A 97 0.67 11.64 -0.50
CA TYR A 97 1.91 11.36 0.23
C TYR A 97 3.10 11.75 -0.64
N ASN A 98 3.87 12.75 -0.23
CA ASN A 98 5.00 13.27 -0.99
C ASN A 98 6.32 13.06 -0.22
N SER A 99 7.44 13.47 -0.82
CA SER A 99 8.76 13.32 -0.21
C SER A 99 8.89 14.01 1.16
N ALA A 100 8.16 15.10 1.40
CA ALA A 100 8.16 15.78 2.70
C ALA A 100 7.49 14.95 3.81
N HIS A 101 6.60 14.02 3.45
CA HIS A 101 6.05 13.02 4.38
C HIS A 101 6.90 11.75 4.43
N LEU A 102 7.49 11.33 3.30
CA LEU A 102 8.27 10.09 3.22
C LEU A 102 9.63 10.19 3.92
N ILE A 103 10.34 11.31 3.79
CA ILE A 103 11.67 11.46 4.41
C ILE A 103 11.57 11.32 5.94
N PRO A 104 10.74 12.09 6.66
CA PRO A 104 10.58 11.93 8.11
C PRO A 104 10.06 10.54 8.51
N PHE A 105 9.28 9.89 7.65
CA PHE A 105 8.81 8.53 7.89
C PHE A 105 9.96 7.50 7.85
N LEU A 106 10.96 7.73 6.99
CA LEU A 106 12.11 6.85 6.81
C LEU A 106 13.26 7.13 7.78
N ASP A 107 13.36 8.34 8.34
CA ASP A 107 14.45 8.76 9.24
C ASP A 107 14.77 7.76 10.37
N PRO A 108 13.77 7.14 11.06
CA PRO A 108 14.04 6.14 12.10
C PRO A 108 14.72 4.86 11.60
N TYR A 109 14.67 4.57 10.30
CA TYR A 109 15.25 3.37 9.69
C TYR A 109 16.59 3.63 9.03
N THR A 110 16.95 4.89 8.80
CA THR A 110 18.19 5.30 8.12
C THR A 110 19.27 5.73 9.10
N THR A 111 18.87 6.25 10.26
CA THR A 111 19.79 6.87 11.24
C THR A 111 19.73 6.09 12.54
N HIS A 112 20.81 5.34 12.82
CA HIS A 112 21.07 4.49 14.00
C HIS A 112 20.66 3.01 13.88
N SER A 113 21.72 2.20 13.76
CA SER A 113 21.92 0.87 14.33
C SER A 113 20.74 0.32 15.14
N PHE A 114 20.17 -0.77 14.64
CA PHE A 114 19.31 -1.69 15.37
C PHE A 114 19.95 -2.09 16.71
N HIS A 115 19.79 -1.28 17.75
CA HIS A 115 20.09 -1.69 19.12
C HIS A 115 18.85 -2.39 19.65
N GLN A 116 19.05 -3.69 19.87
CA GLN A 116 18.14 -4.66 20.47
C GLN A 116 17.47 -4.10 21.74
N THR A 117 16.17 -4.39 21.86
CA THR A 117 15.50 -4.56 23.17
C THR A 117 15.11 -6.02 23.32
#